data_AF-A0A0F5ES13-F1
#
_entry.id   AF-A0A0F5ES13-F1
#
_cell.length_a   1.000
_cell.length_b   1.000
_cell.length_c   1.000
_cell.angle_alpha   90.00
_cell.angle_beta   90.00
_cell.angle_gamma   90.00
#
_symmetry.space_group_name_H-M   'P 1'
#
loop_
_entity.id
_entity.type
_entity.pdbx_description
1 polymer ?
#
loop_
_entity_poly.entity_id
_entity_poly.type
_entity_poly.pdbx_seq_one_letter_code
_entity_poly.pdbx_strand_id
1 'polypeptide(L)'
;MNVVLKKMVKLAALLGAMIVALPASAASKPAELSYQPTLENQRNPNEYCAKCHKLEANEEQSGGDLHFGKFHGTHLSKTNPATGKPITCVSCHGNISENHRRGVKDVMRFESNIFSDKTPMYSVQEQNQVCFSCHRPEKLREKLWAHDVHAMKLPCAACHTLHPEKDAMKGIEKKQRVKLCVDCHGEQQKRKALKDLDPTTKQKDSQ
;
A
#
# COMPACT_ATOMS: atom_id res chain seq x y z
N MET A 1 -40.93 -12.45 -82.09
CA MET A 1 -39.77 -13.23 -81.60
C MET A 1 -39.16 -12.49 -80.44
N ASN A 2 -39.62 -12.77 -79.22
CA ASN A 2 -39.13 -12.15 -77.99
C ASN A 2 -39.33 -13.13 -76.82
N VAL A 3 -38.22 -13.42 -76.15
CA VAL A 3 -38.02 -13.64 -74.71
C VAL A 3 -39.18 -14.28 -73.93
N VAL A 4 -39.10 -15.60 -73.67
CA VAL A 4 -39.98 -16.29 -72.72
C VAL A 4 -39.28 -17.49 -72.06
N LEU A 5 -39.24 -17.47 -70.71
CA LEU A 5 -39.21 -18.59 -69.74
C LEU A 5 -38.00 -19.54 -69.70
N LYS A 6 -37.21 -19.52 -68.62
CA LYS A 6 -37.47 -20.04 -67.26
C LYS A 6 -37.12 -21.53 -67.08
N LYS A 7 -36.21 -21.73 -66.13
CA LYS A 7 -36.29 -22.64 -64.96
C LYS A 7 -36.09 -24.15 -65.16
N MET A 8 -35.10 -24.62 -64.39
CA MET A 8 -35.15 -25.80 -63.51
C MET A 8 -35.13 -27.16 -64.19
N VAL A 9 -33.97 -27.82 -64.14
CA VAL A 9 -33.92 -29.29 -64.12
C VAL A 9 -33.49 -29.75 -62.73
N LYS A 10 -34.37 -30.57 -62.17
CA LYS A 10 -34.33 -31.20 -60.86
C LYS A 10 -33.38 -32.41 -60.86
N LEU A 11 -32.66 -32.56 -59.76
CA LEU A 11 -32.62 -33.73 -58.88
C LEU A 11 -32.56 -35.15 -59.51
N ALA A 12 -31.40 -35.79 -59.38
CA ALA A 12 -31.19 -37.24 -59.21
C ALA A 12 -29.67 -37.44 -58.91
N ALA A 13 -29.17 -38.28 -58.02
CA ALA A 13 -29.72 -39.18 -57.03
C ALA A 13 -28.61 -39.41 -55.98
N LEU A 14 -28.98 -39.59 -54.71
CA LEU A 14 -28.11 -40.14 -53.68
C LEU A 14 -27.72 -41.58 -54.04
N LEU A 15 -26.45 -41.96 -53.82
CA LEU A 15 -26.06 -43.07 -52.94
C LEU A 15 -24.53 -43.22 -52.90
N GLY A 16 -23.95 -43.30 -51.70
CA GLY A 16 -22.67 -43.96 -51.48
C GLY A 16 -21.61 -43.14 -50.75
N ALA A 17 -21.64 -43.16 -49.42
CA ALA A 17 -20.48 -43.36 -48.52
C ALA A 17 -20.87 -42.95 -47.09
N MET A 18 -21.47 -43.88 -46.34
CA MET A 18 -21.61 -43.73 -44.89
C MET A 18 -20.40 -44.40 -44.24
N ILE A 19 -19.32 -43.64 -44.05
CA ILE A 19 -18.23 -44.02 -43.14
C ILE A 19 -18.70 -43.57 -41.75
N VAL A 20 -19.05 -44.53 -40.90
CA VAL A 20 -19.36 -44.28 -39.49
C VAL A 20 -18.05 -43.97 -38.77
N ALA A 21 -17.73 -42.69 -38.64
CA ALA A 21 -16.72 -42.22 -37.70
C ALA A 21 -17.36 -42.20 -36.30
N LEU A 22 -16.94 -43.14 -35.44
CA LEU A 22 -17.24 -43.08 -34.01
C LEU A 22 -16.56 -41.81 -33.43
N PRO A 23 -17.29 -40.93 -32.72
CA PRO A 23 -16.65 -39.86 -32.00
C PRO A 23 -15.90 -40.48 -30.81
N ALA A 24 -14.58 -40.30 -30.77
CA ALA A 24 -13.84 -40.50 -29.54
C ALA A 24 -14.41 -39.53 -28.50
N SER A 25 -15.09 -40.06 -27.49
CA SER A 25 -15.53 -39.28 -26.33
C SER A 25 -14.29 -38.73 -25.65
N ALA A 26 -13.97 -37.46 -25.91
CA ALA A 26 -13.04 -36.71 -25.11
C ALA A 26 -13.59 -36.68 -23.68
N ALA A 27 -12.95 -37.40 -22.77
CA ALA A 27 -13.23 -37.29 -21.35
C ALA A 27 -13.04 -35.82 -20.97
N SER A 28 -14.13 -35.12 -20.67
CA SER A 28 -14.07 -33.79 -20.09
C SER A 28 -13.37 -33.91 -18.75
N LYS A 29 -12.15 -33.36 -18.66
CA LYS A 29 -11.53 -33.12 -17.36
C LYS A 29 -12.52 -32.30 -16.53
N PRO A 30 -12.72 -32.61 -15.23
CA PRO A 30 -13.57 -31.80 -14.38
C PRO A 30 -13.08 -30.36 -14.48
N ALA A 31 -14.00 -29.44 -14.78
CA ALA A 31 -13.70 -28.02 -14.82
C ALA A 31 -13.07 -27.66 -13.48
N GLU A 32 -11.80 -27.27 -13.53
CA GLU A 32 -11.09 -26.73 -12.39
C GLU A 32 -11.85 -25.47 -11.98
N LEU A 33 -12.54 -25.54 -10.83
CA LEU A 33 -13.22 -24.41 -10.22
C LEU A 33 -12.14 -23.40 -9.80
N SER A 34 -11.74 -22.58 -10.75
CA SER A 34 -10.96 -21.37 -10.50
C SER A 34 -11.85 -20.41 -9.73
N TYR A 35 -11.70 -20.39 -8.42
CA TYR A 35 -12.17 -19.28 -7.61
C TYR A 35 -11.32 -18.07 -7.96
N GLN A 36 -11.83 -17.22 -8.86
CA GLN A 36 -11.38 -15.84 -8.96
C GLN A 36 -12.20 -15.01 -7.96
N PRO A 37 -11.61 -14.51 -6.85
CA PRO A 37 -12.30 -13.56 -6.02
C PRO A 37 -12.49 -12.27 -6.81
N THR A 38 -13.67 -12.11 -7.40
CA THR A 38 -14.11 -10.85 -8.03
C THR A 38 -14.81 -9.96 -7.00
N LEU A 39 -14.27 -9.87 -5.78
CA LEU A 39 -14.93 -9.15 -4.66
C LEU A 39 -14.08 -8.05 -3.99
N GLU A 40 -12.81 -7.89 -4.31
CA GLU A 40 -11.97 -6.84 -3.72
C GLU A 40 -12.33 -5.42 -4.21
N ASN A 41 -12.91 -5.25 -5.40
CA ASN A 41 -13.10 -3.93 -6.03
C ASN A 41 -14.36 -3.16 -5.59
N GLN A 42 -15.19 -3.68 -4.69
CA GLN A 42 -16.45 -3.03 -4.27
C GLN A 42 -16.58 -2.79 -2.77
N ARG A 43 -15.64 -3.24 -1.94
CA ARG A 43 -15.75 -3.07 -0.49
C ARG A 43 -15.10 -1.75 -0.08
N ASN A 44 -15.80 -0.97 0.74
CA ASN A 44 -15.25 0.23 1.37
C ASN A 44 -13.99 -0.16 2.15
N PRO A 45 -12.80 0.37 1.81
CA PRO A 45 -11.58 -0.06 2.44
C PRO A 45 -11.52 0.14 3.95
N ASN A 46 -12.12 1.23 4.42
CA ASN A 46 -12.16 1.53 5.84
C ASN A 46 -12.97 0.47 6.61
N GLU A 47 -14.08 0.00 6.03
CA GLU A 47 -14.93 -1.00 6.68
C GLU A 47 -14.25 -2.36 6.77
N TYR A 48 -13.62 -2.86 5.69
CA TYR A 48 -13.01 -4.18 5.76
C TYR A 48 -11.72 -4.18 6.59
N CYS A 49 -10.92 -3.10 6.55
CA CYS A 49 -9.73 -2.98 7.42
C CYS A 49 -10.15 -2.94 8.90
N ALA A 50 -11.19 -2.19 9.24
CA ALA A 50 -11.69 -2.05 10.61
C ALA A 50 -12.31 -3.34 11.18
N LYS A 51 -12.64 -4.35 10.35
CA LYS A 51 -13.09 -5.67 10.83
C LYS A 51 -12.01 -6.44 11.59
N CYS A 52 -10.73 -6.13 11.37
CA CYS A 52 -9.61 -6.82 12.02
C CYS A 52 -8.64 -5.86 12.72
N HIS A 53 -8.40 -4.68 12.16
CA HIS A 53 -7.55 -3.68 12.79
C HIS A 53 -8.37 -2.88 13.79
N LYS A 54 -7.93 -2.92 15.05
CA LYS A 54 -8.52 -2.10 16.10
C LYS A 54 -8.28 -0.64 15.82
N LEU A 55 -9.37 0.10 15.62
CA LEU A 55 -9.34 1.54 15.67
C LEU A 55 -9.25 1.97 17.15
N GLU A 56 -10.04 1.37 18.02
CA GLU A 56 -10.08 1.66 19.46
C GLU A 56 -8.96 0.92 20.25
N ALA A 57 -8.34 1.58 21.22
CA ALA A 57 -7.42 0.90 22.15
C ALA A 57 -8.23 0.15 23.22
N ASN A 58 -8.35 -1.17 23.09
CA ASN A 58 -8.77 -2.06 24.19
C ASN A 58 -7.95 -3.36 24.17
N GLU A 59 -7.84 -4.02 25.33
CA GLU A 59 -6.82 -5.04 25.60
C GLU A 59 -7.09 -6.42 24.96
N GLU A 60 -8.27 -6.66 24.40
CA GLU A 60 -8.80 -8.04 24.19
C GLU A 60 -8.48 -8.71 22.84
N GLN A 61 -7.73 -8.10 21.93
CA GLN A 61 -7.38 -8.72 20.63
C GLN A 61 -6.02 -8.21 20.14
N SER A 62 -5.19 -9.15 19.72
CA SER A 62 -3.80 -8.96 19.33
C SER A 62 -3.67 -8.20 18.02
N GLY A 63 -3.53 -6.88 18.08
CA GLY A 63 -2.80 -6.12 17.07
C GLY A 63 -1.41 -5.86 17.64
N GLY A 64 -0.35 -6.47 17.13
CA GLY A 64 1.00 -6.20 17.65
C GLY A 64 1.39 -4.71 17.55
N ASP A 65 2.60 -4.33 18.01
CA ASP A 65 3.13 -2.95 18.12
C ASP A 65 2.80 -1.97 16.97
N LEU A 66 2.52 -2.48 15.76
CA LEU A 66 2.31 -1.71 14.53
C LEU A 66 0.83 -1.51 14.14
N HIS A 67 -0.14 -1.96 14.94
CA HIS A 67 -1.55 -2.05 14.56
C HIS A 67 -2.49 -1.14 15.37
N PHE A 68 -1.93 -0.20 16.13
CA PHE A 68 -2.70 0.67 17.02
C PHE A 68 -2.97 2.05 16.41
N GLY A 69 -4.23 2.48 16.45
CA GLY A 69 -4.61 3.88 16.35
C GLY A 69 -5.84 4.11 15.50
N LYS A 70 -6.90 4.66 16.11
CA LYS A 70 -8.07 5.18 15.40
C LYS A 70 -7.58 6.14 14.33
N PHE A 71 -7.98 5.97 13.09
CA PHE A 71 -7.71 6.97 12.06
C PHE A 71 -8.72 8.11 12.19
N HIS A 72 -8.46 9.02 13.12
CA HIS A 72 -9.24 10.23 13.40
C HIS A 72 -8.53 11.51 12.97
N GLY A 73 -7.30 11.40 12.47
CA GLY A 73 -6.51 12.54 12.06
C GLY A 73 -7.15 13.32 10.92
N THR A 74 -6.56 14.49 10.65
CA THR A 74 -7.12 15.47 9.70
C THR A 74 -7.45 14.86 8.33
N HIS A 75 -6.72 13.83 7.88
CA HIS A 75 -6.91 13.15 6.60
C HIS A 75 -8.25 12.40 6.48
N LEU A 76 -8.89 11.96 7.57
CA LEU A 76 -10.18 11.26 7.52
C LEU A 76 -11.27 12.09 6.84
N SER A 77 -11.23 13.41 7.03
CA SER A 77 -12.20 14.37 6.48
C SER A 77 -11.82 14.94 5.11
N LYS A 78 -10.75 14.43 4.49
CA LYS A 78 -10.19 14.98 3.25
C LYS A 78 -10.37 14.05 2.06
N THR A 79 -10.30 14.65 0.89
CA THR A 79 -10.31 13.95 -0.39
C THR A 79 -8.90 13.87 -0.96
N ASN A 80 -8.61 12.76 -1.63
CA ASN A 80 -7.37 12.60 -2.38
C ASN A 80 -7.39 13.58 -3.59
N PRO A 81 -6.40 14.48 -3.73
CA PRO A 81 -6.38 15.48 -4.79
C PRO A 81 -6.22 14.89 -6.20
N ALA A 82 -5.63 13.70 -6.34
CA ALA A 82 -5.43 13.04 -7.62
C ALA A 82 -6.68 12.31 -8.12
N THR A 83 -7.53 11.80 -7.21
CA THR A 83 -8.70 10.98 -7.58
C THR A 83 -10.05 11.63 -7.28
N GLY A 84 -10.08 12.68 -6.46
CA GLY A 84 -11.30 13.33 -5.97
C GLY A 84 -12.11 12.49 -4.98
N LYS A 85 -11.65 11.28 -4.64
CA LYS A 85 -12.35 10.37 -3.71
C LYS A 85 -11.95 10.63 -2.26
N PRO A 86 -12.78 10.26 -1.26
CA PRO A 86 -12.39 10.29 0.13
C PRO A 86 -11.10 9.51 0.39
N ILE A 87 -10.26 10.01 1.30
CA ILE A 87 -9.07 9.28 1.75
C ILE A 87 -9.50 8.08 2.60
N THR A 88 -8.91 6.92 2.30
CA THR A 88 -9.18 5.64 2.96
C THR A 88 -7.88 4.99 3.46
N CYS A 89 -7.96 3.89 4.22
CA CYS A 89 -6.80 3.14 4.70
C CYS A 89 -5.80 2.83 3.56
N VAL A 90 -6.31 2.34 2.43
CA VAL A 90 -5.49 1.94 1.27
C VAL A 90 -4.87 3.14 0.54
N SER A 91 -5.33 4.36 0.79
CA SER A 91 -4.72 5.57 0.20
C SER A 91 -3.30 5.81 0.72
N CYS A 92 -2.98 5.31 1.91
CA CYS A 92 -1.65 5.40 2.50
C CYS A 92 -1.00 4.02 2.68
N HIS A 93 -1.79 3.02 3.09
CA HIS A 93 -1.28 1.68 3.38
C HIS A 93 -1.23 0.77 2.16
N GLY A 94 -1.92 1.08 1.05
CA GLY A 94 -2.06 0.15 -0.07
C GLY A 94 -2.95 -1.05 0.25
N ASN A 95 -3.05 -1.98 -0.69
CA ASN A 95 -3.92 -3.16 -0.57
C ASN A 95 -3.22 -4.30 0.17
N ILE A 96 -4.00 -5.11 0.87
CA ILE A 96 -3.51 -6.33 1.55
C ILE A 96 -3.31 -7.46 0.54
N SER A 97 -2.35 -8.34 0.81
CA SER A 97 -2.19 -9.62 0.10
C SER A 97 -2.92 -10.75 0.84
N GLU A 98 -3.04 -11.93 0.21
CA GLU A 98 -3.53 -13.13 0.89
C GLU A 98 -2.70 -13.48 2.13
N ASN A 99 -1.40 -13.17 2.10
CA ASN A 99 -0.45 -13.44 3.17
C ASN A 99 -0.35 -12.32 4.20
N HIS A 100 -1.23 -11.32 4.18
CA HIS A 100 -1.16 -10.14 5.04
C HIS A 100 -0.98 -10.47 6.53
N ARG A 101 -1.72 -11.47 7.03
CA ARG A 101 -1.67 -11.90 8.42
C ARG A 101 -0.34 -12.56 8.84
N ARG A 102 0.49 -12.94 7.87
CA ARG A 102 1.86 -13.47 8.10
C ARG A 102 2.90 -12.34 8.21
N GLY A 103 2.45 -11.09 8.16
CA GLY A 103 3.32 -9.93 8.33
C GLY A 103 4.23 -9.65 7.14
N VAL A 104 3.84 -10.06 5.93
CA VAL A 104 4.60 -9.83 4.69
C VAL A 104 4.69 -8.33 4.33
N LYS A 105 5.56 -8.01 3.37
CA LYS A 105 5.74 -6.65 2.80
C LYS A 105 4.65 -6.38 1.76
N ASP A 106 3.41 -6.17 2.20
CA ASP A 106 2.27 -5.85 1.34
C ASP A 106 1.69 -4.45 1.57
N VAL A 107 1.28 -4.13 2.80
CA VAL A 107 0.86 -2.79 3.17
C VAL A 107 2.04 -1.93 3.58
N MET A 108 2.01 -0.64 3.26
CA MET A 108 2.98 0.33 3.74
C MET A 108 2.95 0.39 5.27
N ARG A 109 4.13 0.39 5.90
CA ARG A 109 4.31 0.58 7.34
C ARG A 109 5.20 1.78 7.56
N PHE A 110 4.65 2.80 8.23
CA PHE A 110 5.37 4.03 8.52
C PHE A 110 6.10 3.89 9.85
N GLU A 111 7.41 4.07 9.82
CA GLU A 111 8.26 4.04 11.01
C GLU A 111 8.26 5.42 11.67
N SER A 112 8.06 5.44 12.99
CA SER A 112 8.07 6.67 13.79
C SER A 112 9.31 6.76 14.68
N ASN A 113 9.88 5.63 15.07
CA ASN A 113 11.07 5.59 15.90
C ASN A 113 12.30 5.18 15.06
N ILE A 114 13.01 6.17 14.54
CA ILE A 114 14.26 5.96 13.78
C ILE A 114 15.44 5.49 14.63
N PHE A 115 15.29 5.45 15.95
CA PHE A 115 16.30 4.98 16.89
C PHE A 115 16.03 3.57 17.41
N SER A 116 15.00 2.90 16.88
CA SER A 116 14.71 1.50 17.14
C SER A 116 15.83 0.60 16.59
N ASP A 117 16.13 -0.49 17.30
CA ASP A 117 17.06 -1.52 16.81
C ASP A 117 16.42 -2.44 15.76
N LYS A 118 15.10 -2.30 15.51
CA LYS A 118 14.39 -3.07 14.50
C LYS A 118 14.70 -2.54 13.11
N THR A 119 15.08 -3.42 12.19
CA THR A 119 15.22 -3.08 10.77
C THR A 119 13.86 -2.71 10.18
N PRO A 120 13.71 -1.49 9.61
CA PRO A 120 12.45 -1.10 8.97
C PRO A 120 12.12 -1.97 7.75
N MET A 121 10.84 -2.28 7.57
CA MET A 121 10.36 -3.06 6.41
C MET A 121 10.46 -2.29 5.09
N TYR A 122 10.33 -0.97 5.16
CA TYR A 122 10.42 -0.04 4.04
C TYR A 122 11.49 0.99 4.31
N SER A 123 12.27 1.33 3.29
CA SER A 123 13.20 2.46 3.31
C SER A 123 12.46 3.78 3.56
N VAL A 124 13.20 4.79 4.01
CA VAL A 124 12.67 6.15 4.20
C VAL A 124 12.03 6.68 2.93
N GLN A 125 12.66 6.43 1.79
CA GLN A 125 12.19 6.90 0.49
C GLN A 125 10.87 6.23 0.10
N GLU A 126 10.78 4.90 0.23
CA GLU A 126 9.52 4.17 -0.02
C GLU A 126 8.37 4.71 0.84
N GLN A 127 8.62 4.97 2.13
CA GLN A 127 7.61 5.53 3.04
C GLN A 127 7.18 6.94 2.61
N ASN A 128 8.14 7.84 2.38
CA ASN A 128 7.85 9.24 2.11
C ASN A 128 7.23 9.47 0.72
N GLN A 129 7.50 8.59 -0.26
CA GLN A 129 6.87 8.68 -1.57
C GLN A 129 5.34 8.51 -1.52
N VAL A 130 4.83 7.75 -0.54
CA VAL A 130 3.37 7.67 -0.33
C VAL A 130 2.81 9.05 0.01
N CYS A 131 3.49 9.82 0.86
CA CYS A 131 3.10 11.18 1.20
C CYS A 131 3.16 12.09 -0.04
N PHE A 132 4.23 11.95 -0.84
CA PHE A 132 4.43 12.77 -2.04
C PHE A 132 3.49 12.48 -3.20
N SER A 133 2.75 11.36 -3.15
CA SER A 133 1.64 11.10 -4.09
C SER A 133 0.55 12.19 -4.02
N CYS A 134 0.44 12.89 -2.88
CA CYS A 134 -0.54 13.95 -2.66
C CYS A 134 0.13 15.29 -2.24
N HIS A 135 1.19 15.24 -1.43
CA HIS A 135 1.88 16.43 -0.91
C HIS A 135 3.06 16.84 -1.78
N ARG A 136 3.02 18.07 -2.30
CA ARG A 136 4.08 18.59 -3.17
C ARG A 136 5.29 19.08 -2.35
N PRO A 137 6.52 18.60 -2.61
CA PRO A 137 7.72 19.06 -1.90
C PRO A 137 7.92 20.58 -1.91
N GLU A 138 7.54 21.26 -3.00
CA GLU A 138 7.57 22.74 -3.11
C GLU A 138 6.69 23.41 -2.05
N LYS A 139 5.50 22.85 -1.79
CA LYS A 139 4.58 23.41 -0.79
C LYS A 139 5.00 23.07 0.63
N LEU A 140 5.62 21.91 0.85
CA LEU A 140 6.14 21.53 2.16
C LEU A 140 7.31 22.42 2.57
N ARG A 141 8.27 22.69 1.67
CA ARG A 141 9.42 23.57 1.95
C ARG A 141 8.99 25.02 2.20
N GLU A 142 7.99 25.53 1.48
CA GLU A 142 7.40 26.86 1.71
C GLU A 142 6.82 26.98 3.13
N LYS A 143 6.23 25.90 3.68
CA LYS A 143 5.66 25.90 5.03
C LYS A 143 6.72 25.76 6.13
N LEU A 144 7.73 24.93 5.90
CA LEU A 144 8.86 24.78 6.79
C LEU A 144 10.03 24.19 6.00
N TRP A 145 11.12 24.94 5.93
CA TRP A 145 12.34 24.55 5.22
C TRP A 145 12.87 23.16 5.62
N ALA A 146 12.70 22.79 6.89
CA ALA A 146 13.15 21.49 7.42
C ALA A 146 12.55 20.28 6.67
N HIS A 147 11.41 20.41 5.98
CA HIS A 147 10.89 19.29 5.18
C HIS A 147 11.86 18.88 4.07
N ASP A 148 12.55 19.83 3.43
CA ASP A 148 13.41 19.57 2.28
C ASP A 148 14.62 18.70 2.65
N VAL A 149 15.32 19.08 3.72
CA VAL A 149 16.51 18.36 4.19
C VAL A 149 16.20 16.98 4.79
N HIS A 150 14.95 16.77 5.24
CA HIS A 150 14.51 15.50 5.84
C HIS A 150 13.82 14.56 4.85
N ALA A 151 13.29 15.06 3.73
CA ALA A 151 12.44 14.32 2.80
C ALA A 151 13.01 12.96 2.35
N MET A 152 14.33 12.84 2.27
CA MET A 152 15.01 11.62 1.82
C MET A 152 15.85 10.93 2.90
N LYS A 153 15.76 11.40 4.15
CA LYS A 153 16.64 10.98 5.26
C LYS A 153 15.88 10.59 6.52
N LEU A 154 14.65 11.09 6.70
CA LEU A 154 13.81 10.84 7.85
C LEU A 154 12.37 10.53 7.40
N PRO A 155 11.74 9.45 7.90
CA PRO A 155 10.32 9.20 7.63
C PRO A 155 9.45 10.35 8.12
N CYS A 156 8.43 10.73 7.36
CA CYS A 156 7.47 11.77 7.76
C CYS A 156 6.85 11.49 9.15
N ALA A 157 6.58 10.21 9.43
CA ALA A 157 5.98 9.72 10.66
C ALA A 157 6.90 9.81 11.89
N ALA A 158 8.18 10.15 11.73
CA ALA A 158 9.07 10.41 12.86
C ALA A 158 8.76 11.74 13.57
N CYS A 159 8.03 12.65 12.91
CA CYS A 159 7.54 13.88 13.50
C CYS A 159 6.01 13.94 13.53
N HIS A 160 5.36 13.50 12.46
CA HIS A 160 3.90 13.56 12.34
C HIS A 160 3.22 12.33 12.92
N THR A 161 2.08 12.54 13.59
CA THR A 161 1.23 11.46 14.09
C THR A 161 -0.15 11.57 13.46
N LEU A 162 -0.45 10.70 12.49
CA LEU A 162 -1.59 10.90 11.58
C LEU A 162 -2.87 10.16 11.98
N HIS A 163 -2.77 9.15 12.85
CA HIS A 163 -3.94 8.42 13.34
C HIS A 163 -4.73 9.26 14.35
N PRO A 164 -4.14 9.80 15.43
CA PRO A 164 -4.88 10.64 16.37
C PRO A 164 -5.47 11.89 15.72
N GLU A 165 -6.55 12.41 16.30
CA GLU A 165 -7.22 13.64 15.82
C GLU A 165 -6.25 14.83 15.70
N LYS A 166 -5.33 14.94 16.67
CA LYS A 166 -4.30 15.97 16.72
C LYS A 166 -2.94 15.38 16.37
N ASP A 167 -2.40 15.85 15.24
CA ASP A 167 -1.01 15.64 14.86
C ASP A 167 -0.06 16.38 15.82
N ALA A 168 1.01 15.71 16.25
CA ALA A 168 2.03 16.24 17.16
C ALA A 168 2.68 17.53 16.64
N MET A 169 2.81 17.68 15.31
CA MET A 169 3.38 18.88 14.69
C MET A 169 2.37 20.03 14.53
N LYS A 170 1.06 19.76 14.66
CA LYS A 170 0.02 20.77 14.44
C LYS A 170 -0.10 21.69 15.65
N GLY A 171 0.16 22.98 15.42
CA GLY A 171 0.09 24.00 16.46
C GLY A 171 1.23 23.94 17.48
N ILE A 172 2.36 23.28 17.12
CA ILE A 172 3.53 23.26 17.99
C ILE A 172 4.16 24.65 18.11
N GLU A 173 4.36 25.08 19.36
CA GLU A 173 5.02 26.34 19.71
C GLU A 173 6.45 26.41 19.16
N LYS A 174 6.91 27.62 18.81
CA LYS A 174 8.25 27.82 18.21
C LYS A 174 9.36 27.20 19.07
N LYS A 175 9.32 27.41 20.39
CA LYS A 175 10.30 26.87 21.33
C LYS A 175 10.32 25.33 21.32
N GLN A 176 9.15 24.71 21.30
CA GLN A 176 9.03 23.24 21.27
C GLN A 176 9.51 22.68 19.93
N ARG A 177 9.25 23.38 18.82
CA ARG A 177 9.76 23.00 17.50
C ARG A 177 11.28 22.98 17.45
N VAL A 178 11.94 24.01 18.01
CA VAL A 178 13.42 24.04 18.11
C VAL A 178 13.93 22.92 19.01
N LYS A 179 13.25 22.64 20.12
CA LYS A 179 13.61 21.55 21.03
C LYS A 179 13.67 20.20 20.31
N LEU A 180 12.69 19.89 19.44
CA LEU A 180 12.70 18.66 18.63
C LEU A 180 13.98 18.51 17.79
N CYS A 181 14.47 19.60 17.19
CA CYS A 181 15.70 19.59 16.41
C CYS A 181 16.90 19.23 17.29
N VAL A 182 17.01 19.89 18.45
CA VAL A 182 18.12 19.69 19.39
C VAL A 182 18.10 18.28 19.97
N ASP A 183 16.93 17.80 20.38
CA ASP A 183 16.78 16.46 20.97
C ASP A 183 17.17 15.36 19.97
N CYS A 184 16.60 15.41 18.76
CA CYS A 184 16.82 14.37 17.75
C CYS A 184 18.25 14.37 17.23
N HIS A 185 18.81 15.53 16.89
CA HIS A 185 20.20 15.59 16.43
C HIS A 185 21.20 15.33 17.56
N GLY A 186 20.90 15.74 18.80
CA GLY A 186 21.70 15.39 19.97
C GLY A 186 21.75 13.88 20.20
N GLU A 187 20.62 13.19 20.06
CA GLU A 187 20.55 11.73 20.15
C GLU A 187 21.31 11.04 19.00
N GLN A 188 21.21 11.55 17.76
CA GLN A 188 22.01 11.04 16.64
C GLN A 188 23.52 11.14 16.93
N GLN A 189 23.99 12.27 17.47
CA GLN A 189 25.40 12.44 17.81
C GLN A 189 25.85 11.50 18.93
N LYS A 190 25.05 11.34 19.98
CA LYS A 190 25.33 10.39 21.07
C LYS A 190 25.48 8.96 20.54
N ARG A 191 24.53 8.50 19.71
CA ARG A 191 24.56 7.16 19.13
C ARG A 191 25.74 6.95 18.18
N LYS A 192 26.10 7.99 17.41
CA LYS A 192 27.29 7.95 16.57
C LYS A 192 28.55 7.79 17.41
N ALA A 193 28.72 8.60 18.46
CA ALA A 193 29.86 8.49 19.36
C ALA A 193 29.95 7.11 20.03
N LEU A 194 28.81 6.52 20.44
CA LEU A 194 28.78 5.16 20.99
C LEU A 194 29.23 4.10 19.97
N LYS A 195 28.81 4.23 18.69
CA LYS A 195 29.24 3.33 17.61
C LYS A 195 30.72 3.47 17.26
N ASP A 196 31.27 4.68 17.35
CA ASP A 196 32.68 4.96 17.06
C ASP A 196 33.62 4.43 18.17
N LEU A 197 33.09 4.24 19.38
CA LEU A 197 33.78 3.66 20.53
C LEU A 197 33.74 2.13 20.57
N ASP A 198 32.90 1.49 19.76
CA ASP A 198 32.81 0.02 19.67
C ASP A 198 34.00 -0.53 18.83
N PRO A 199 34.89 -1.36 19.40
CA PRO A 199 36.03 -1.90 18.66
C PRO A 199 35.66 -2.82 17.49
N THR A 200 34.41 -3.29 17.41
CA THR A 200 33.94 -4.19 16.35
C THR A 200 33.55 -3.48 15.03
N THR A 201 33.29 -2.17 15.06
CA THR A 201 32.93 -1.40 13.85
C THR A 201 34.14 -0.97 13.02
N LYS A 202 35.35 -0.87 13.61
CA LYS A 202 36.58 -0.46 12.90
C LYS A 202 37.05 -1.43 11.80
N GLN A 203 36.61 -2.70 11.81
CA GLN A 203 37.01 -3.68 10.79
C GLN A 203 36.10 -3.71 9.55
N LYS A 204 34.91 -3.09 9.58
CA LYS A 204 33.92 -3.22 8.50
C LYS A 204 34.05 -2.17 7.40
N ASP A 205 34.72 -1.05 7.67
CA ASP A 205 34.87 0.06 6.71
C ASP A 205 36.18 0.00 5.90
N SER A 206 36.93 -1.12 6.00
CA SER A 206 38.24 -1.31 5.33
C SER A 206 38.25 -2.39 4.23
N GLN A 207 37.10 -2.79 3.69
CA GLN A 207 37.00 -3.72 2.55
C GLN A 207 36.09 -3.17 1.46
#